data_AF-A0ABD6VWU2-F1
#
_entry.id   AF-A0ABD6VWU2-F1
#
_cell.length_a   1.000
_cell.length_b   1.000
_cell.length_c   1.000
_cell.angle_alpha   90.00
_cell.angle_beta   90.00
_cell.angle_gamma   90.00
#
_symmetry.space_group_name_H-M   'P 1'
#
loop_
_entity.id
_entity.type
_entity.pdbx_description
1 polymer ?
#
loop_
_entity_poly.entity_id
_entity_poly.type
_entity_poly.pdbx_seq_one_letter_code
_entity_poly.pdbx_strand_id
1 'polypeptide(L)'
;MINQETTRKLHEMRLTPMIEALAAQEHIENIRQMSFDERLELLIDSAYNNRQNNKLERLIKDAGFSTTAPSIDNIDYQPDRQLDKDVITKLATCAYIKAHHNVMIMGASGNGKTWLATALGIAACRQFFKVRYVRLPELLDDLLVAKNEVNGDFKKILVKYGKYDLLIIDEWLLTSVSAEQATFILELMERRASQRATIFCSQFGPRAWHEKLGQSQIADAILDRIVHTAYNIEIDGKKSMRERYGIGGQHD
;
A
#
# COMPACT_ATOMS: atom_id res chain seq x y z
N MET A 1 -19.94 12.22 -37.45
CA MET A 1 -19.01 11.12 -37.78
C MET A 1 -17.59 11.63 -38.01
N ILE A 2 -16.64 11.22 -37.17
CA ILE A 2 -15.21 11.42 -37.38
C ILE A 2 -14.74 10.59 -38.60
N ASN A 3 -13.78 11.10 -39.38
CA ASN A 3 -13.18 10.36 -40.50
C ASN A 3 -12.40 9.14 -39.98
N GLN A 4 -12.50 7.99 -40.66
CA GLN A 4 -11.81 6.73 -40.35
C GLN A 4 -10.29 6.92 -40.12
N GLU A 5 -9.63 7.79 -40.87
CA GLU A 5 -8.20 8.10 -40.65
C GLU A 5 -7.93 8.75 -39.29
N THR A 6 -8.86 9.57 -38.79
CA THR A 6 -8.72 10.19 -37.46
C THR A 6 -8.95 9.16 -36.37
N THR A 7 -9.91 8.23 -36.54
CA THR A 7 -10.11 7.09 -35.62
C THR A 7 -8.86 6.22 -35.54
N ARG A 8 -8.24 5.88 -36.68
CA ARG A 8 -7.00 5.10 -36.73
C ARG A 8 -5.87 5.79 -35.96
N LYS A 9 -5.65 7.09 -36.20
CA LYS A 9 -4.63 7.89 -35.49
C LYS A 9 -4.88 7.92 -33.97
N LEU A 10 -6.14 8.09 -33.54
CA LEU A 10 -6.50 8.08 -32.12
C LEU A 10 -6.20 6.72 -31.46
N HIS A 11 -6.46 5.60 -32.14
CA HIS A 11 -6.06 4.27 -31.64
C HIS A 11 -4.53 4.13 -31.52
N GLU A 12 -3.77 4.55 -32.54
CA GLU A 12 -2.29 4.49 -32.52
C GLU A 12 -1.69 5.33 -31.40
N MET A 13 -2.31 6.48 -31.10
CA MET A 13 -1.94 7.35 -29.99
C MET A 13 -2.44 6.85 -28.61
N ARG A 14 -3.14 5.71 -28.57
CA ARG A 14 -3.79 5.15 -27.37
C ARG A 14 -4.78 6.13 -26.72
N LEU A 15 -5.56 6.81 -27.56
CA LEU A 15 -6.63 7.75 -27.19
C LEU A 15 -8.03 7.15 -27.45
N THR A 16 -8.16 5.82 -27.36
CA THR A 16 -9.46 5.12 -27.48
C THR A 16 -10.59 5.73 -26.65
N PRO A 17 -10.37 6.19 -25.40
CA PRO A 17 -11.44 6.83 -24.61
C PRO A 17 -12.01 8.12 -25.22
N MET A 18 -11.24 8.82 -26.08
CA MET A 18 -11.77 9.98 -26.81
C MET A 18 -12.74 9.55 -27.93
N ILE A 19 -12.50 8.41 -28.55
CA ILE A 19 -13.39 7.87 -29.59
C ILE A 19 -14.72 7.47 -28.94
N GLU A 20 -14.66 6.77 -27.81
CA GLU A 20 -15.82 6.37 -27.02
C GLU A 20 -16.60 7.58 -26.49
N ALA A 21 -15.90 8.58 -25.94
CA ALA A 21 -16.53 9.81 -25.46
C ALA A 21 -17.18 10.62 -26.60
N LEU A 22 -16.56 10.65 -27.78
CA LEU A 22 -17.16 11.32 -28.94
C LEU A 22 -18.42 10.61 -29.42
N ALA A 23 -18.41 9.27 -29.45
CA ALA A 23 -19.61 8.50 -29.76
C ALA A 23 -20.71 8.74 -28.71
N ALA A 24 -20.34 8.81 -27.43
CA ALA A 24 -21.26 9.09 -26.33
C ALA A 24 -21.89 10.50 -26.43
N GLN A 25 -21.18 11.50 -26.98
CA GLN A 25 -21.74 12.85 -27.19
C GLN A 25 -22.97 12.85 -28.09
N GLU A 26 -23.08 11.94 -29.07
CA GLU A 26 -24.26 11.84 -29.94
C GLU A 26 -25.54 11.48 -29.17
N HIS A 27 -25.39 10.95 -27.94
CA HIS A 27 -26.49 10.56 -27.05
C HIS A 27 -26.72 11.55 -25.90
N ILE A 28 -25.94 12.64 -25.80
CA ILE A 28 -26.14 13.68 -24.77
C ILE A 28 -27.27 14.61 -25.21
N GLU A 29 -28.30 14.75 -24.35
CA GLU A 29 -29.35 15.75 -24.55
C GLU A 29 -28.75 17.15 -24.61
N ASN A 30 -29.20 17.98 -25.55
CA ASN A 30 -28.67 19.33 -25.77
C ASN A 30 -27.18 19.42 -26.15
N ILE A 31 -26.55 18.34 -26.66
CA ILE A 31 -25.16 18.40 -27.17
C ILE A 31 -24.93 19.52 -28.20
N ARG A 32 -25.97 19.91 -28.95
CA ARG A 32 -25.93 21.00 -29.93
C ARG A 32 -25.94 22.40 -29.30
N GLN A 33 -26.35 22.50 -28.04
CA GLN A 33 -26.29 23.75 -27.26
C GLN A 33 -24.92 23.93 -26.61
N MET A 34 -24.14 22.84 -26.45
CA MET A 34 -22.76 22.91 -26.01
C MET A 34 -21.87 23.49 -27.11
N SER A 35 -20.98 24.39 -26.72
CA SER A 35 -19.93 24.94 -27.55
C SER A 35 -18.96 23.85 -28.05
N PHE A 36 -18.08 24.21 -28.99
CA PHE A 36 -16.99 23.33 -29.37
C PHE A 36 -16.05 23.05 -28.20
N ASP A 37 -15.72 24.09 -27.41
CA ASP A 37 -14.76 23.99 -26.31
C ASP A 37 -15.27 23.07 -25.21
N GLU A 38 -16.53 23.19 -24.78
CA GLU A 38 -17.13 22.30 -23.77
C GLU A 38 -17.14 20.84 -24.23
N ARG A 39 -17.41 20.60 -25.53
CA ARG A 39 -17.36 19.25 -26.09
C ARG A 39 -15.93 18.72 -26.16
N LEU A 40 -14.95 19.58 -26.47
CA LEU A 40 -13.54 19.20 -26.48
C LEU A 40 -13.06 18.87 -25.07
N GLU A 41 -13.45 19.65 -24.07
CA GLU A 41 -13.17 19.39 -22.65
C GLU A 41 -13.65 18.01 -22.22
N LEU A 42 -14.89 17.63 -22.55
CA LEU A 42 -15.41 16.28 -22.26
C LEU A 42 -14.55 15.14 -22.85
N LEU A 43 -14.03 15.32 -24.07
CA LEU A 43 -13.17 14.32 -24.71
C LEU A 43 -11.81 14.22 -23.99
N ILE A 44 -11.23 15.37 -23.66
CA ILE A 44 -9.94 15.45 -22.96
C ILE A 44 -10.08 14.83 -21.56
N ASP A 45 -11.15 15.15 -20.83
CA ASP A 45 -11.42 14.62 -19.50
C ASP A 45 -11.58 13.11 -19.53
N SER A 46 -12.31 12.54 -20.51
CA SER A 46 -12.42 11.09 -20.69
C SER A 46 -11.04 10.44 -20.85
N ALA A 47 -10.20 10.96 -21.75
CA ALA A 47 -8.86 10.42 -21.97
C ALA A 47 -7.93 10.59 -20.76
N TYR A 48 -8.00 11.75 -20.09
CA TYR A 48 -7.21 12.03 -18.91
C TYR A 48 -7.60 11.09 -17.76
N ASN A 49 -8.90 10.99 -17.46
CA ASN A 49 -9.44 10.13 -16.40
C ASN A 49 -9.11 8.66 -16.66
N ASN A 50 -9.24 8.19 -17.90
CA ASN A 50 -8.84 6.82 -18.26
C ASN A 50 -7.34 6.57 -18.00
N ARG A 51 -6.46 7.53 -18.35
CA ARG A 51 -5.02 7.42 -18.05
C ARG A 51 -4.73 7.42 -16.55
N GLN A 52 -5.41 8.26 -15.77
CA GLN A 52 -5.26 8.28 -14.31
C GLN A 52 -5.75 6.95 -13.69
N ASN A 53 -6.87 6.42 -14.14
CA ASN A 53 -7.42 5.14 -13.69
C ASN A 53 -6.47 3.98 -14.01
N ASN A 54 -5.98 3.88 -15.26
CA ASN A 54 -5.00 2.85 -15.64
C ASN A 54 -3.71 2.94 -14.81
N LYS A 55 -3.26 4.16 -14.50
CA LYS A 55 -2.10 4.38 -13.63
C LYS A 55 -2.38 3.89 -12.20
N LEU A 56 -3.55 4.20 -11.65
CA LEU A 56 -3.98 3.74 -10.33
C LEU A 56 -4.07 2.22 -10.26
N GLU A 57 -4.76 1.59 -11.21
CA GLU A 57 -4.89 0.13 -11.29
C GLU A 57 -3.53 -0.56 -11.36
N ARG A 58 -2.61 -0.02 -12.17
CA ARG A 58 -1.23 -0.51 -12.22
C ARG A 58 -0.53 -0.39 -10.87
N LEU A 59 -0.63 0.75 -10.19
CA LEU A 59 0.00 0.94 -8.88
C LEU A 59 -0.55 -0.04 -7.83
N ILE A 60 -1.87 -0.25 -7.79
CA ILE A 60 -2.51 -1.21 -6.88
C ILE A 60 -2.04 -2.64 -7.19
N LYS A 61 -1.96 -3.01 -8.48
CA LYS A 61 -1.46 -4.31 -8.91
C LYS A 61 0.01 -4.51 -8.55
N ASP A 62 0.87 -3.54 -8.85
CA ASP A 62 2.31 -3.60 -8.59
C ASP A 62 2.62 -3.63 -7.08
N ALA A 63 1.73 -3.06 -6.26
CA ALA A 63 1.84 -3.10 -4.81
C ALA A 63 1.78 -4.52 -4.25
N GLY A 64 1.13 -5.46 -4.93
CA GLY A 64 1.14 -6.88 -4.55
C GLY A 64 0.32 -7.19 -3.29
N PHE A 65 -0.74 -6.44 -3.02
CA PHE A 65 -1.66 -6.74 -1.93
C PHE A 65 -2.30 -8.13 -2.13
N SER A 66 -2.56 -8.85 -1.03
CA SER A 66 -3.29 -10.14 -1.08
C SER A 66 -4.76 -9.97 -1.47
N THR A 67 -5.33 -8.80 -1.21
CA THR A 67 -6.70 -8.42 -1.58
C THR A 67 -6.80 -6.92 -1.81
N THR A 68 -7.71 -6.49 -2.67
CA THR A 68 -8.00 -5.08 -2.95
C THR A 68 -9.32 -4.60 -2.36
N ALA A 69 -10.03 -5.46 -1.62
CA ALA A 69 -11.27 -5.12 -0.94
C ALA A 69 -11.15 -4.07 0.19
N PRO A 70 -10.02 -3.98 0.94
CA PRO A 70 -9.89 -2.99 2.01
C PRO A 70 -10.00 -1.54 1.52
N SER A 71 -10.76 -0.71 2.23
CA SER A 71 -10.87 0.73 1.97
C SER A 71 -10.96 1.49 3.29
N ILE A 72 -10.41 2.70 3.35
CA ILE A 72 -10.51 3.55 4.54
C ILE A 72 -11.98 3.79 4.93
N ASP A 73 -12.86 3.90 3.94
CA ASP A 73 -14.30 4.15 4.13
C ASP A 73 -15.03 3.00 4.83
N ASN A 74 -14.50 1.78 4.73
CA ASN A 74 -15.13 0.54 5.21
C ASN A 74 -14.47 0.01 6.49
N ILE A 75 -13.72 0.84 7.22
CA ILE A 75 -13.12 0.43 8.48
C ILE A 75 -14.23 0.21 9.51
N ASP A 76 -14.26 -0.99 10.11
CA ASP A 76 -15.15 -1.29 11.22
C ASP A 76 -14.61 -0.72 12.53
N TYR A 77 -15.23 0.31 13.08
CA TYR A 77 -14.83 0.96 14.34
C TYR A 77 -15.56 0.40 15.56
N GLN A 78 -15.86 -0.90 15.61
CA GLN A 78 -16.46 -1.48 16.83
C GLN A 78 -15.70 -1.06 18.09
N PRO A 79 -16.41 -0.76 19.21
CA PRO A 79 -15.78 -0.21 20.41
C PRO A 79 -14.66 -1.07 20.97
N ASP A 80 -14.75 -2.39 20.84
CA ASP A 80 -13.75 -3.32 21.37
C ASP A 80 -12.43 -3.32 20.57
N ARG A 81 -12.41 -2.74 19.37
CA ARG A 81 -11.18 -2.62 18.57
C ARG A 81 -10.28 -1.47 19.01
N GLN A 82 -10.83 -0.52 19.77
CA GLN A 82 -10.13 0.65 20.31
C GLN A 82 -9.37 1.48 19.25
N LEU A 83 -9.89 1.51 18.01
CA LEU A 83 -9.27 2.28 16.93
C LEU A 83 -9.56 3.77 17.05
N ASP A 84 -8.51 4.59 17.05
CA ASP A 84 -8.63 6.04 16.98
C ASP A 84 -8.93 6.48 15.54
N LYS A 85 -10.16 6.97 15.33
CA LYS A 85 -10.65 7.43 14.03
C LYS A 85 -9.92 8.68 13.53
N ASP A 86 -9.50 9.57 14.42
CA ASP A 86 -8.81 10.80 14.04
C ASP A 86 -7.40 10.50 13.54
N VAL A 87 -6.70 9.59 14.23
CA VAL A 87 -5.39 9.09 13.79
C VAL A 87 -5.49 8.41 12.43
N ILE A 88 -6.47 7.52 12.24
CA ILE A 88 -6.64 6.83 10.95
C ILE A 88 -6.99 7.82 9.83
N THR A 89 -7.88 8.77 10.09
CA THR A 89 -8.25 9.81 9.11
C THR A 89 -7.04 10.65 8.73
N LYS A 90 -6.20 11.02 9.70
CA LYS A 90 -4.94 11.71 9.45
C LYS A 90 -3.99 10.87 8.59
N LEU A 91 -3.84 9.58 8.87
CA LEU A 91 -2.98 8.69 8.08
C LEU A 91 -3.51 8.48 6.65
N ALA A 92 -4.83 8.45 6.46
CA ALA A 92 -5.45 8.34 5.15
C ALA A 92 -5.13 9.52 4.20
N THR A 93 -4.72 10.68 4.75
CA THR A 93 -4.19 11.80 3.96
C THR A 93 -2.82 11.52 3.34
N CYS A 94 -2.14 10.45 3.75
CA CYS A 94 -0.78 10.09 3.33
C CYS A 94 0.29 11.15 3.67
N ALA A 95 -0.01 12.12 4.54
CA ALA A 95 0.97 13.12 4.99
C ALA A 95 2.21 12.47 5.63
N TYR A 96 2.02 11.35 6.35
CA TYR A 96 3.11 10.59 6.95
C TYR A 96 4.10 10.02 5.91
N ILE A 97 3.63 9.70 4.69
CA ILE A 97 4.49 9.19 3.60
C ILE A 97 5.44 10.29 3.13
N LYS A 98 4.89 11.51 2.94
CA LYS A 98 5.67 12.70 2.56
C LYS A 98 6.65 13.13 3.66
N ALA A 99 6.27 12.95 4.92
CA ALA A 99 7.13 13.22 6.08
C ALA A 99 8.12 12.08 6.41
N HIS A 100 8.09 10.97 5.66
CA HIS A 100 8.93 9.80 5.88
C HIS A 100 8.79 9.18 7.29
N HIS A 101 7.58 9.29 7.87
CA HIS A 101 7.26 8.68 9.17
C HIS A 101 6.79 7.24 8.99
N ASN A 102 7.13 6.40 9.95
CA ASN A 102 6.69 5.01 9.99
C ASN A 102 5.29 4.89 10.62
N VAL A 103 4.67 3.72 10.48
CA VAL A 103 3.44 3.37 11.19
C VAL A 103 3.60 1.94 11.72
N MET A 104 3.35 1.75 13.01
CA MET A 104 3.32 0.44 13.64
C MET A 104 1.89 0.07 13.94
N ILE A 105 1.41 -1.01 13.32
CA ILE A 105 0.08 -1.57 13.52
C ILE A 105 0.24 -2.86 14.32
N MET A 106 -0.16 -2.83 15.58
CA MET A 106 0.04 -3.90 16.56
C MET A 106 -1.30 -4.49 17.01
N GLY A 107 -1.31 -5.73 17.48
CA GLY A 107 -2.53 -6.39 17.98
C GLY A 107 -2.57 -7.88 17.70
N ALA A 108 -3.53 -8.59 18.30
CA ALA A 108 -3.64 -10.04 18.16
C ALA A 108 -3.92 -10.49 16.70
N SER A 109 -3.66 -11.77 16.42
CA SER A 109 -4.01 -12.36 15.12
C SER A 109 -5.51 -12.25 14.86
N GLY A 110 -5.89 -11.87 13.65
CA GLY A 110 -7.31 -11.72 13.28
C GLY A 110 -7.94 -10.35 13.59
N ASN A 111 -7.26 -9.43 14.30
CA ASN A 111 -7.82 -8.10 14.61
C ASN A 111 -7.82 -7.10 13.43
N GLY A 112 -7.36 -7.51 12.24
CA GLY A 112 -7.42 -6.69 11.03
C GLY A 112 -6.21 -5.80 10.76
N LYS A 113 -5.02 -6.11 11.30
CA LYS A 113 -3.78 -5.36 11.03
C LYS A 113 -3.44 -5.28 9.53
N THR A 114 -3.35 -6.44 8.87
CA THR A 114 -3.11 -6.55 7.41
C THR A 114 -4.17 -5.80 6.61
N TRP A 115 -5.44 -5.86 7.05
CA TRP A 115 -6.55 -5.19 6.38
C TRP A 115 -6.37 -3.67 6.47
N LEU A 116 -6.07 -3.13 7.65
CA LEU A 116 -5.86 -1.68 7.85
C LEU A 116 -4.64 -1.19 7.08
N ALA A 117 -3.53 -1.93 7.12
CA ALA A 117 -2.34 -1.60 6.35
C ALA A 117 -2.63 -1.57 4.84
N THR A 118 -3.38 -2.55 4.34
CA THR A 118 -3.80 -2.60 2.94
C THR A 118 -4.71 -1.43 2.57
N ALA A 119 -5.66 -1.07 3.43
CA ALA A 119 -6.54 0.08 3.21
C ALA A 119 -5.74 1.40 3.12
N LEU A 120 -4.75 1.59 4.00
CA LEU A 120 -3.81 2.72 3.94
C LEU A 120 -2.94 2.68 2.67
N GLY A 121 -2.49 1.48 2.28
CA GLY A 121 -1.74 1.26 1.03
C GLY A 121 -2.55 1.62 -0.22
N ILE A 122 -3.82 1.24 -0.27
CA ILE A 122 -4.73 1.59 -1.37
C ILE A 122 -4.99 3.11 -1.38
N ALA A 123 -5.19 3.73 -0.22
CA ALA A 123 -5.28 5.19 -0.12
C ALA A 123 -4.02 5.89 -0.66
N ALA A 124 -2.84 5.35 -0.38
CA ALA A 124 -1.58 5.85 -0.91
C ALA A 124 -1.48 5.66 -2.44
N CYS A 125 -1.92 4.53 -2.99
CA CYS A 125 -1.99 4.32 -4.43
C CYS A 125 -2.94 5.31 -5.12
N ARG A 126 -4.08 5.65 -4.48
CA ARG A 126 -5.03 6.67 -4.97
C ARG A 126 -4.39 8.06 -5.07
N GLN A 127 -3.39 8.34 -4.24
CA GLN A 127 -2.55 9.55 -4.34
C GLN A 127 -1.31 9.37 -5.22
N PHE A 128 -1.25 8.29 -5.99
CA PHE A 128 -0.16 7.93 -6.90
C PHE A 128 1.20 7.64 -6.26
N PHE A 129 1.25 7.30 -4.97
CA PHE A 129 2.46 6.76 -4.35
C PHE A 129 2.75 5.34 -4.83
N LYS A 130 4.04 5.02 -4.99
CA LYS A 130 4.48 3.65 -5.25
C LYS A 130 4.54 2.88 -3.94
N VAL A 131 3.59 1.96 -3.79
CA VAL A 131 3.47 1.10 -2.61
C VAL A 131 4.02 -0.28 -2.93
N ARG A 132 4.56 -0.97 -1.92
CA ARG A 132 4.81 -2.42 -1.98
C ARG A 132 4.40 -3.08 -0.68
N TYR A 133 3.64 -4.15 -0.80
CA TYR A 133 3.32 -5.08 0.27
C TYR A 133 4.23 -6.31 0.17
N VAL A 134 4.70 -6.80 1.32
CA VAL A 134 5.46 -8.05 1.45
C VAL A 134 5.30 -8.60 2.86
N ARG A 135 5.31 -9.93 3.02
CA ARG A 135 5.43 -10.55 4.34
C ARG A 135 6.90 -10.66 4.72
N LEU A 136 7.25 -10.40 5.99
CA LEU A 136 8.64 -10.44 6.43
C LEU A 136 9.33 -11.79 6.13
N PRO A 137 8.71 -12.98 6.39
CA PRO A 137 9.35 -14.25 6.06
C PRO A 137 9.71 -14.38 4.58
N GLU A 138 8.78 -14.02 3.68
CA GLU A 138 8.99 -14.08 2.23
C GLU A 138 10.12 -13.14 1.78
N LEU A 139 10.18 -11.93 2.37
CA LEU A 139 11.27 -10.99 2.10
C LEU A 139 12.63 -11.53 2.56
N LEU A 140 12.69 -12.19 3.72
CA LEU A 140 13.92 -12.76 4.24
C LEU A 140 14.40 -13.96 3.42
N ASP A 141 13.48 -14.81 2.95
CA ASP A 141 13.79 -15.93 2.06
C ASP A 141 14.36 -15.43 0.73
N ASP A 142 13.73 -14.42 0.11
CA ASP A 142 14.22 -13.77 -1.10
C ASP A 142 15.66 -13.24 -0.93
N LEU A 143 15.94 -12.60 0.22
CA LEU A 143 17.26 -12.03 0.52
C LEU A 143 18.32 -13.10 0.79
N LEU A 144 17.95 -14.19 1.46
CA LEU A 144 18.84 -15.33 1.71
C LEU A 144 19.23 -16.03 0.40
N VAL A 145 18.26 -16.30 -0.47
CA VAL A 145 18.52 -16.88 -1.79
C VAL A 145 19.45 -15.98 -2.60
N ALA A 146 19.13 -14.69 -2.68
CA ALA A 146 19.92 -13.72 -3.46
C ALA A 146 21.33 -13.49 -2.92
N LYS A 147 21.62 -13.81 -1.66
CA LYS A 147 22.99 -13.74 -1.12
C LYS A 147 23.81 -14.99 -1.44
N ASN A 148 23.16 -16.15 -1.48
CA ASN A 148 23.83 -17.45 -1.64
C ASN A 148 24.04 -17.83 -3.12
N GLU A 149 23.32 -17.22 -4.06
CA GLU A 149 23.52 -17.43 -5.48
C GLU A 149 24.76 -16.70 -6.03
N VAL A 150 25.52 -17.38 -6.90
CA VAL A 150 26.75 -16.84 -7.52
C VAL A 150 26.50 -15.57 -8.36
N ASN A 151 25.30 -15.44 -8.92
CA ASN A 151 24.83 -14.25 -9.65
C ASN A 151 23.71 -13.51 -8.90
N GLY A 152 23.45 -13.89 -7.65
CA GLY A 152 22.40 -13.31 -6.83
C GLY A 152 22.70 -11.84 -6.53
N ASP A 153 21.72 -10.97 -6.75
CA ASP A 153 21.89 -9.54 -6.54
C ASP A 153 21.08 -9.07 -5.34
N PHE A 154 21.55 -9.51 -4.17
CA PHE A 154 21.09 -9.05 -2.87
C PHE A 154 20.95 -7.51 -2.81
N LYS A 155 21.92 -6.78 -3.36
CA LYS A 155 21.88 -5.32 -3.43
C LYS A 155 20.73 -4.80 -4.29
N LYS A 156 20.43 -5.43 -5.44
CA LYS A 156 19.23 -5.08 -6.24
C LYS A 156 17.94 -5.25 -5.46
N ILE A 157 17.80 -6.31 -4.65
CA ILE A 157 16.59 -6.51 -3.84
C ILE A 157 16.46 -5.39 -2.80
N LEU A 158 17.53 -5.08 -2.05
CA LEU A 158 17.52 -3.97 -1.09
C LEU A 158 17.22 -2.61 -1.75
N VAL A 159 17.80 -2.34 -2.91
CA VAL A 159 17.50 -1.12 -3.68
C VAL A 159 16.04 -1.10 -4.14
N LYS A 160 15.51 -2.25 -4.58
CA LYS A 160 14.11 -2.39 -5.00
C LYS A 160 13.15 -2.10 -3.84
N TYR A 161 13.38 -2.64 -2.64
CA TYR A 161 12.53 -2.38 -1.48
C TYR A 161 12.78 -1.02 -0.83
N GLY A 162 14.00 -0.47 -0.95
CA GLY A 162 14.35 0.86 -0.45
C GLY A 162 13.70 2.02 -1.22
N LYS A 163 13.35 1.84 -2.50
CA LYS A 163 12.83 2.95 -3.35
C LYS A 163 11.31 3.17 -3.30
N TYR A 164 10.52 2.25 -2.76
CA TYR A 164 9.08 2.44 -2.67
C TYR A 164 8.75 3.56 -1.69
N ASP A 165 7.84 4.45 -2.10
CA ASP A 165 7.35 5.57 -1.28
C ASP A 165 6.78 5.04 0.04
N LEU A 166 6.04 3.94 -0.04
CA LEU A 166 5.52 3.19 1.09
C LEU A 166 5.87 1.70 0.95
N LEU A 167 6.52 1.16 1.98
CA LEU A 167 6.70 -0.28 2.13
C LEU A 167 5.79 -0.76 3.27
N ILE A 168 5.03 -1.81 3.02
CA ILE A 168 4.22 -2.49 4.04
C ILE A 168 4.86 -3.84 4.28
N ILE A 169 5.33 -4.04 5.51
CA ILE A 169 5.90 -5.30 5.95
C ILE A 169 4.91 -5.96 6.91
N ASP A 170 4.24 -7.00 6.41
CA ASP A 170 3.32 -7.80 7.21
C ASP A 170 4.03 -8.93 7.94
N GLU A 171 3.40 -9.44 8.99
CA GLU A 171 3.96 -10.47 9.88
C GLU A 171 5.33 -10.10 10.46
N TRP A 172 5.50 -8.81 10.75
CA TRP A 172 6.73 -8.28 11.30
C TRP A 172 7.08 -8.94 12.63
N LEU A 173 8.21 -9.65 12.63
CA LEU A 173 8.77 -10.38 13.76
C LEU A 173 7.73 -11.25 14.46
N LEU A 174 6.95 -12.00 13.68
CA LEU A 174 6.08 -13.05 14.23
C LEU A 174 6.94 -14.14 14.91
N THR A 175 8.01 -14.56 14.24
CA THR A 175 9.03 -15.48 14.74
C THR A 175 10.34 -14.75 15.00
N SER A 176 11.24 -15.35 15.78
CA SER A 176 12.62 -14.86 15.89
C SER A 176 13.35 -15.04 14.57
N VAL A 177 14.33 -14.18 14.33
CA VAL A 177 15.15 -14.20 13.10
C VAL A 177 16.58 -14.63 13.41
N SER A 178 17.29 -15.12 12.41
CA SER A 178 18.72 -15.42 12.53
C SER A 178 19.56 -14.16 12.58
N ALA A 179 20.80 -14.30 13.05
CA ALA A 179 21.84 -13.27 13.00
C ALA A 179 21.95 -12.57 11.63
N GLU A 180 21.94 -13.38 10.57
CA GLU A 180 22.07 -12.91 9.20
C GLU A 180 20.81 -12.17 8.73
N GLN A 181 19.64 -12.68 9.05
CA GLN A 181 18.36 -12.03 8.76
C GLN A 181 18.22 -10.69 9.49
N ALA A 182 18.68 -10.59 10.74
CA ALA A 182 18.72 -9.32 11.47
C ALA A 182 19.59 -8.27 10.76
N THR A 183 20.76 -8.67 10.25
CA THR A 183 21.61 -7.79 9.44
C THR A 183 20.91 -7.33 8.17
N PHE A 184 20.17 -8.21 7.48
CA PHE A 184 19.40 -7.82 6.29
C PHE A 184 18.30 -6.80 6.60
N ILE A 185 17.61 -7.00 7.73
CA ILE A 185 16.62 -6.05 8.21
C ILE A 185 17.28 -4.70 8.48
N LEU A 186 18.42 -4.68 9.17
CA LEU A 186 19.16 -3.46 9.44
C LEU A 186 19.55 -2.73 8.15
N GLU A 187 20.08 -3.42 7.15
CA GLU A 187 20.45 -2.81 5.86
C GLU A 187 19.25 -2.21 5.12
N LEU A 188 18.09 -2.88 5.18
CA LEU A 188 16.87 -2.34 4.59
C LEU A 188 16.36 -1.11 5.37
N MET A 189 16.38 -1.16 6.71
CA MET A 189 15.95 -0.06 7.55
C MET A 189 16.86 1.16 7.39
N GLU A 190 18.18 0.97 7.28
CA GLU A 190 19.14 2.04 7.00
C GLU A 190 18.80 2.80 5.72
N ARG A 191 18.46 2.07 4.65
CA ARG A 191 18.09 2.69 3.36
C ARG A 191 16.79 3.48 3.41
N ARG A 192 15.89 3.15 4.34
CA ARG A 192 14.55 3.74 4.41
C ARG A 192 14.45 4.81 5.48
N ALA A 193 15.25 4.73 6.53
CA ALA A 193 15.27 5.67 7.64
C ALA A 193 15.36 7.11 7.14
N SER A 194 14.42 7.94 7.57
CA SER A 194 14.31 9.37 7.20
C SER A 194 14.17 9.66 5.70
N GLN A 195 13.95 8.65 4.85
CA GLN A 195 13.83 8.81 3.39
C GLN A 195 12.51 8.27 2.82
N ARG A 196 11.91 7.25 3.46
CA ARG A 196 10.68 6.60 3.01
C ARG A 196 9.86 6.10 4.21
N ALA A 197 8.55 6.07 4.06
CA ALA A 197 7.66 5.59 5.13
C ALA A 197 7.49 4.07 5.08
N THR A 198 7.45 3.42 6.24
CA THR A 198 7.20 1.98 6.35
C THR A 198 6.05 1.69 7.31
N ILE A 199 5.11 0.84 6.88
CA ILE A 199 4.10 0.26 7.77
C ILE A 199 4.59 -1.11 8.24
N PHE A 200 4.59 -1.34 9.55
CA PHE A 200 4.89 -2.62 10.16
C PHE A 200 3.63 -3.20 10.79
N CYS A 201 3.23 -4.40 10.38
CA CYS A 201 2.14 -5.12 11.03
C CYS A 201 2.70 -6.22 11.93
N SER A 202 2.50 -6.12 13.24
CA SER A 202 3.03 -7.10 14.19
C SER A 202 2.02 -7.57 15.21
N GLN A 203 2.23 -8.75 15.77
CA GLN A 203 1.50 -9.22 16.95
C GLN A 203 2.13 -8.73 18.25
N PHE A 204 3.34 -8.18 18.17
CA PHE A 204 4.17 -7.84 19.31
C PHE A 204 4.55 -6.36 19.28
N GLY A 205 4.93 -5.83 20.44
CA GLY A 205 5.50 -4.49 20.55
C GLY A 205 7.03 -4.47 20.54
N PRO A 206 7.65 -3.26 20.55
CA PRO A 206 9.09 -3.08 20.39
C PRO A 206 9.98 -3.89 21.34
N ARG A 207 9.55 -4.10 22.60
CA ARG A 207 10.30 -4.92 23.57
C ARG A 207 10.47 -6.37 23.09
N ALA A 208 9.39 -6.99 22.62
CA ALA A 208 9.43 -8.35 22.09
C ALA A 208 10.11 -8.40 20.71
N TRP A 209 10.08 -7.32 19.94
CA TRP A 209 10.87 -7.22 18.72
C TRP A 209 12.37 -7.26 19.01
N HIS A 210 12.83 -6.53 20.03
CA HIS A 210 14.23 -6.57 20.47
C HIS A 210 14.68 -8.00 20.79
N GLU A 211 13.88 -8.75 21.55
CA GLU A 211 14.16 -10.15 21.88
C GLU A 211 14.20 -11.06 20.63
N LYS A 212 13.28 -10.86 19.68
CA LYS A 212 13.17 -11.67 18.45
C LYS A 212 14.23 -11.37 17.41
N LEU A 213 14.72 -10.14 17.35
CA LEU A 213 15.86 -9.75 16.51
C LEU A 213 17.15 -10.38 17.02
N GLY A 214 17.25 -10.64 18.33
CA GLY A 214 18.50 -11.06 18.96
C GLY A 214 19.58 -9.98 18.80
N GLN A 215 20.83 -10.32 19.10
CA GLN A 215 21.99 -9.42 18.92
C GLN A 215 21.72 -7.98 19.38
N SER A 216 21.75 -7.73 20.69
CA SER A 216 21.33 -6.46 21.32
C SER A 216 21.69 -5.21 20.51
N GLN A 217 22.94 -5.07 20.06
CA GLN A 217 23.39 -3.91 19.29
C GLN A 217 22.67 -3.73 17.94
N ILE A 218 22.41 -4.82 17.20
CA ILE A 218 21.66 -4.75 15.93
C ILE A 218 20.18 -4.48 16.19
N ALA A 219 19.61 -5.12 17.20
CA ALA A 219 18.22 -4.88 17.59
C ALA A 219 17.98 -3.41 17.97
N ASP A 220 18.86 -2.84 18.79
CA ASP A 220 18.84 -1.44 19.18
C ASP A 220 18.90 -0.52 17.94
N ALA A 221 19.83 -0.80 17.02
CA ALA A 221 19.97 -0.02 15.79
C ALA A 221 18.72 -0.09 14.89
N ILE A 222 18.07 -1.26 14.78
CA ILE A 222 16.83 -1.42 14.01
C ILE A 222 15.69 -0.64 14.67
N LEU A 223 15.51 -0.80 15.98
CA LEU A 223 14.41 -0.16 16.71
C LEU A 223 14.54 1.35 16.73
N ASP A 224 15.75 1.90 16.88
CA ASP A 224 16.02 3.34 16.83
C ASP A 224 15.50 3.97 15.52
N ARG A 225 15.72 3.29 14.39
CA ARG A 225 15.27 3.74 13.05
C ARG A 225 13.76 3.65 12.84
N ILE A 226 13.08 2.78 13.57
CA ILE A 226 11.65 2.50 13.39
C ILE A 226 10.80 3.30 14.39
N VAL A 227 11.07 3.11 15.68
CA VAL A 227 10.15 3.47 16.78
C VAL A 227 10.06 4.99 16.97
N HIS A 228 11.18 5.71 16.83
CA HIS A 228 11.20 7.16 17.08
C HIS A 228 10.44 7.99 16.05
N THR A 229 10.17 7.44 14.87
CA THR A 229 9.46 8.11 13.78
C THR A 229 8.10 7.48 13.48
N ALA A 230 7.62 6.59 14.35
CA ALA A 230 6.42 5.80 14.11
C ALA A 230 5.15 6.39 14.76
N TYR A 231 4.06 6.40 14.00
CA TYR A 231 2.72 6.42 14.57
C TYR A 231 2.35 5.03 15.10
N ASN A 232 1.81 4.96 16.31
CA ASN A 232 1.42 3.70 16.93
C ASN A 232 -0.09 3.49 16.84
N ILE A 233 -0.49 2.36 16.27
CA ILE A 233 -1.87 1.91 16.21
C ILE A 233 -1.93 0.55 16.89
N GLU A 234 -2.57 0.49 18.04
CA GLU A 234 -2.89 -0.76 18.72
C GLU A 234 -4.33 -1.14 18.40
N ILE A 235 -4.50 -2.32 17.80
CA ILE A 235 -5.81 -2.87 17.48
C ILE A 235 -6.15 -3.96 18.48
N ASP A 236 -7.06 -3.63 19.38
CA ASP A 236 -7.67 -4.61 20.26
C ASP A 236 -8.80 -5.35 19.53
N GLY A 237 -9.48 -6.25 20.23
CA GLY A 237 -10.64 -6.95 19.73
C GLY A 237 -10.89 -8.19 20.56
N LYS A 238 -12.06 -8.25 21.20
CA LYS A 238 -12.47 -9.42 21.98
C LYS A 238 -12.75 -10.62 21.08
N LYS A 239 -13.17 -10.35 19.83
CA LYS A 239 -13.51 -11.35 18.81
C LYS A 239 -12.73 -11.04 17.53
N SER A 240 -12.19 -12.09 16.91
CA SER A 240 -11.43 -11.97 15.65
C SER A 240 -12.34 -11.47 14.52
N MET A 241 -11.81 -10.61 13.63
CA MET A 241 -12.56 -10.14 12.46
C MET A 241 -12.89 -11.29 11.50
N ARG A 242 -12.07 -12.35 11.48
CA ARG A 242 -12.33 -13.56 10.68
C ARG A 242 -13.49 -14.38 11.24
N GLU A 243 -13.72 -14.29 12.55
CA GLU A 243 -14.85 -14.93 13.21
C GLU A 243 -16.13 -14.11 13.01
N ARG A 244 -16.04 -12.79 13.17
CA ARG A 244 -17.15 -11.85 12.95
C ARG A 244 -17.74 -11.92 11.55
N TYR A 245 -16.87 -11.91 10.54
CA TYR A 245 -17.29 -11.99 9.14
C TYR A 245 -17.17 -13.41 8.57
N GLY A 246 -16.90 -14.40 9.44
CA GLY A 246 -16.91 -15.80 9.07
C GLY A 246 -18.33 -16.32 8.88
N ILE A 247 -18.45 -17.55 8.37
CA ILE A 247 -19.72 -18.19 8.00
C ILE A 247 -20.72 -18.23 9.18
N GLY A 248 -20.23 -18.32 10.43
CA GLY A 248 -21.07 -18.35 11.63
C GLY A 248 -21.34 -17.00 12.30
N GLY A 249 -20.75 -15.90 11.83
CA GLY A 249 -20.79 -14.60 12.51
C GLY A 249 -22.00 -13.72 12.19
N GLN A 250 -22.89 -14.16 11.29
CA GLN A 250 -24.09 -13.41 10.87
C GLN A 250 -25.33 -13.67 11.76
N HIS A 251 -25.20 -14.40 12.86
CA HIS A 251 -26.32 -14.84 13.69
C HIS A 251 -26.37 -14.27 15.12
N ASP A 252 -25.47 -13.34 15.47
CA ASP A 252 -25.46 -12.66 16.77
C ASP A 252 -25.78 -11.17 16.65
#